data_AF-A0AAU2HCW8-F1
#
_entry.id   AF-A0AAU2HCW8-F1
#
_cell.length_a   1.000
_cell.length_b   1.000
_cell.length_c   1.000
_cell.angle_alpha   90.00
_cell.angle_beta   90.00
_cell.angle_gamma   90.00
#
_symmetry.space_group_name_H-M   'P 1'
#
loop_
_entity.id
_entity.type
_entity.pdbx_description
1 polymer ?
#
loop_
_entity_poly.entity_id
_entity_poly.type
_entity_poly.pdbx_seq_one_letter_code
_entity_poly.pdbx_strand_id
1 'polypeptide(L)'
;MSNAPSAAVALHGRDELATDPLADLAPTARALLPELTELEAAWPDLAHADRIVHGDLRADNMVRDHHLGVTFVDWAHATTGPACTDAASLAPQLVPAGHAPAEIAARLRDHPAVGNSPDTTTAFLAALTGH
;
A
#
# COMPACT_ATOMS: atom_id res chain seq x y z
N MET A 1 24.27 -20.31 -1.95
CA MET A 1 23.52 -19.25 -1.23
C MET A 1 22.06 -19.58 -1.39
N SER A 2 21.38 -19.89 -0.29
CA SER A 2 20.02 -20.45 -0.27
C SER A 2 19.02 -19.37 -0.66
N ASN A 3 18.29 -19.58 -1.77
CA ASN A 3 17.18 -18.75 -2.18
C ASN A 3 15.93 -19.27 -1.44
N ALA A 4 15.76 -18.84 -0.19
CA ALA A 4 14.48 -19.03 0.48
C ALA A 4 13.55 -17.93 -0.06
N PRO A 5 12.41 -18.26 -0.70
CA PRO A 5 11.40 -17.25 -0.94
C PRO A 5 11.05 -16.65 0.43
N SER A 6 11.15 -15.32 0.55
CA SER A 6 10.54 -14.61 1.67
C SER A 6 9.09 -15.09 1.70
N ALA A 7 8.71 -15.84 2.73
CA ALA A 7 7.35 -16.30 2.86
C ALA A 7 6.49 -15.04 2.92
N ALA A 8 5.80 -14.75 1.82
CA ALA A 8 4.76 -13.74 1.81
C ALA A 8 3.81 -14.18 2.92
N VAL A 9 3.85 -13.47 4.05
CA VAL A 9 2.84 -13.61 5.08
C VAL A 9 1.54 -13.32 4.35
N ALA A 10 0.69 -14.33 4.27
CA ALA A 10 -0.57 -14.19 3.59
C ALA A 10 -1.38 -13.14 4.35
N LEU A 11 -1.70 -12.05 3.64
CA LEU A 11 -2.51 -10.97 4.17
C LEU A 11 -3.97 -11.45 4.07
N HIS A 12 -4.66 -11.48 5.21
CA HIS A 12 -6.01 -12.01 5.36
C HIS A 12 -6.93 -11.04 6.10
N GLY A 13 -6.53 -9.77 6.20
CA GLY A 13 -7.23 -8.79 7.01
C GLY A 13 -8.64 -8.49 6.50
N ARG A 14 -8.87 -8.62 5.19
CA ARG A 14 -10.21 -8.46 4.58
C ARG A 14 -11.07 -9.68 4.80
N ASP A 15 -10.51 -10.88 4.74
CA ASP A 15 -11.22 -12.14 5.00
C ASP A 15 -11.72 -12.22 6.45
N GLU A 16 -10.88 -11.80 7.40
CA GLU A 16 -11.26 -11.69 8.81
C GLU A 16 -12.41 -10.69 8.98
N LEU A 17 -12.30 -9.50 8.39
CA LEU A 17 -13.34 -8.47 8.47
C LEU A 17 -14.64 -8.85 7.74
N ALA A 18 -14.58 -9.67 6.69
CA ALA A 18 -15.75 -10.20 6.01
C ALA A 18 -16.47 -11.26 6.87
N THR A 19 -15.71 -12.04 7.63
CA THR A 19 -16.22 -13.10 8.51
C THR A 19 -16.84 -12.53 9.79
N ASP A 20 -16.19 -11.53 10.40
CA ASP A 20 -16.67 -10.85 11.61
C ASP A 20 -16.63 -9.31 11.42
N PRO A 21 -17.63 -8.73 10.71
CA PRO A 21 -17.61 -7.31 10.39
C PRO A 21 -17.82 -6.45 11.63
N LEU A 22 -17.06 -5.36 11.74
CA LEU A 22 -17.25 -4.34 12.77
C LEU A 22 -18.71 -3.87 12.83
N ALA A 23 -19.24 -3.75 14.04
CA ALA A 23 -20.65 -3.45 14.28
C ALA A 23 -21.10 -2.11 13.69
N ASP A 24 -20.19 -1.15 13.54
CA ASP A 24 -20.40 0.19 13.00
C ASP A 24 -19.93 0.36 11.55
N LEU A 25 -19.53 -0.72 10.87
CA LEU A 25 -19.08 -0.66 9.48
C LEU A 25 -20.21 -0.15 8.57
N ALA A 26 -19.96 0.96 7.87
CA ALA A 26 -20.91 1.58 6.96
C ALA A 26 -21.42 0.56 5.90
N PRO A 27 -22.70 0.58 5.52
CA PRO A 27 -23.25 -0.38 4.54
C PRO A 27 -22.50 -0.40 3.21
N THR A 28 -22.03 0.76 2.75
CA THR A 28 -21.23 0.89 1.53
C THR A 28 -19.87 0.22 1.65
N ALA A 29 -19.19 0.36 2.80
CA ALA A 29 -17.93 -0.33 3.06
C ALA A 29 -18.13 -1.84 3.14
N ARG A 30 -19.22 -2.30 3.77
CA ARG A 30 -19.58 -3.72 3.84
C ARG A 30 -19.81 -4.33 2.46
N ALA A 31 -20.45 -3.59 1.55
CA ALA A 31 -20.70 -4.05 0.18
C ALA A 31 -19.41 -4.20 -0.66
N LEU A 32 -18.33 -3.52 -0.29
CA LEU A 32 -17.03 -3.60 -0.95
C LEU A 32 -16.13 -4.71 -0.41
N LEU A 33 -16.46 -5.34 0.73
CA LEU A 33 -15.61 -6.36 1.36
C LEU A 33 -15.25 -7.53 0.41
N PRO A 34 -16.18 -8.10 -0.39
CA PRO A 34 -15.82 -9.17 -1.31
C PRO A 34 -14.76 -8.75 -2.34
N GLU A 35 -14.89 -7.55 -2.90
CA GLU A 35 -13.93 -7.00 -3.87
C GLU A 35 -12.58 -6.73 -3.20
N LEU A 36 -12.58 -6.17 -1.98
CA LEU A 36 -11.37 -5.92 -1.21
C LEU A 36 -10.63 -7.22 -0.84
N THR A 37 -11.37 -8.29 -0.52
CA THR A 37 -10.81 -9.63 -0.32
C THR A 37 -10.12 -10.16 -1.58
N GLU A 38 -10.77 -10.08 -2.75
CA GLU A 38 -10.18 -10.54 -4.01
C GLU A 38 -8.89 -9.76 -4.35
N LEU A 39 -8.91 -8.44 -4.11
CA LEU A 39 -7.76 -7.57 -4.31
C LEU A 39 -6.61 -7.89 -3.33
N GLU A 40 -6.91 -8.14 -2.05
CA GLU A 40 -5.90 -8.55 -1.07
C GLU A 40 -5.27 -9.90 -1.46
N ALA A 41 -6.08 -10.87 -1.86
CA ALA A 41 -5.62 -12.19 -2.29
C ALA A 41 -4.73 -12.14 -3.55
N ALA A 42 -4.96 -11.17 -4.44
CA ALA A 42 -4.16 -10.98 -5.65
C ALA A 42 -2.79 -10.31 -5.40
N TRP A 43 -2.61 -9.62 -4.26
CA TRP A 43 -1.39 -8.85 -3.99
C TRP A 43 -0.09 -9.67 -4.09
N PRO A 44 0.04 -10.87 -3.50
CA PRO A 44 1.29 -11.64 -3.57
C PRO A 44 1.80 -11.88 -4.99
N ASP A 45 0.90 -12.18 -5.93
CA ASP A 45 1.25 -12.41 -7.34
C ASP A 45 1.64 -11.12 -8.07
N LEU A 46 1.13 -9.98 -7.61
CA LEU A 46 1.41 -8.65 -8.16
C LEU A 46 2.62 -7.96 -7.52
N ALA A 47 3.14 -8.48 -6.41
CA ALA A 47 4.24 -7.90 -5.63
C ALA A 47 5.63 -8.10 -6.26
N HIS A 48 5.72 -8.75 -7.42
CA HIS A 48 6.99 -9.08 -8.07
C HIS A 48 7.43 -7.99 -9.06
N ALA A 49 8.57 -7.33 -8.80
CA ALA A 49 9.27 -6.48 -9.77
C ALA A 49 10.74 -6.25 -9.37
N ASP A 50 11.56 -5.81 -10.33
CA ASP A 50 13.02 -5.64 -10.15
C ASP A 50 13.44 -4.23 -9.65
N ARG A 51 12.53 -3.51 -8.98
CA ARG A 51 12.81 -2.17 -8.45
C ARG A 51 12.97 -2.24 -6.94
N ILE A 52 13.97 -1.53 -6.41
CA ILE A 52 14.09 -1.35 -4.96
C ILE A 52 13.00 -0.38 -4.52
N VAL A 53 12.20 -0.81 -3.55
CA VAL A 53 11.24 -0.01 -2.81
C VAL A 53 11.71 0.12 -1.37
N HIS A 54 11.36 1.23 -0.72
CA HIS A 54 11.63 1.46 0.69
C HIS A 54 10.85 0.48 1.56
N GLY A 55 9.61 0.16 1.19
CA GLY A 55 8.74 -0.80 1.87
C GLY A 55 8.13 -0.29 3.18
N ASP A 56 8.54 0.91 3.62
CA ASP A 56 8.07 1.56 4.85
C ASP A 56 8.17 3.09 4.74
N LEU A 57 7.72 3.63 3.60
CA LEU A 57 7.82 5.06 3.35
C LEU A 57 6.76 5.79 4.18
N ARG A 58 7.23 6.51 5.21
CA ARG A 58 6.41 7.29 6.14
C ARG A 58 7.03 8.66 6.37
N ALA A 59 6.23 9.62 6.85
CA ALA A 59 6.68 10.99 7.05
C ALA A 59 7.88 11.13 8.01
N ASP A 60 7.98 10.27 9.03
CA ASP A 60 9.12 10.18 9.96
C ASP A 60 10.39 9.60 9.31
N ASN A 61 10.23 8.76 8.29
CA ASN A 61 11.32 8.25 7.45
C ASN A 61 11.72 9.21 6.32
N MET A 62 11.15 10.42 6.27
CA MET A 62 11.48 11.47 5.30
C MET A 62 12.11 12.68 5.98
N VAL A 63 13.43 12.79 5.87
CA VAL A 63 14.18 13.93 6.42
C VAL A 63 14.32 15.01 5.36
N ARG A 64 13.73 16.17 5.64
CA ARG A 64 13.85 17.34 4.77
C ARG A 64 15.13 18.10 5.08
N ASP A 65 16.03 18.15 4.12
CA ASP A 65 17.21 19.00 4.12
C ASP A 65 17.03 20.20 3.18
N HIS A 66 17.55 21.36 3.57
CA HIS A 66 17.38 22.60 2.80
C HIS A 66 18.19 22.64 1.50
N HIS A 67 19.23 21.81 1.38
CA HIS A 67 20.14 21.77 0.23
C HIS A 67 19.94 20.53 -0.64
N LEU A 68 19.64 19.38 -0.03
CA LEU A 68 19.55 18.07 -0.67
C LEU A 68 18.11 17.63 -0.99
N GLY A 69 17.11 18.35 -0.48
CA GLY A 69 15.70 17.98 -0.64
C GLY A 69 15.26 16.95 0.40
N VAL A 70 14.43 15.99 0.01
CA VAL A 70 13.95 14.93 0.91
C VAL A 70 14.88 13.72 0.82
N THR A 71 15.44 13.31 1.96
CA THR A 71 16.22 12.08 2.09
C THR A 71 15.37 11.02 2.79
N PHE A 72 15.33 9.82 2.22
CA PHE A 72 14.68 8.67 2.85
C PHE A 72 15.65 7.93 3.76
N VAL A 73 15.22 7.65 4.98
CA VAL A 73 16.01 7.00 6.03
C VAL A 73 15.27 5.76 6.54
N ASP A 74 15.98 4.91 7.28
CA ASP A 74 15.45 3.64 7.81
C ASP A 74 15.04 2.63 6.71
N TRP A 75 16.04 2.14 5.99
CA TRP A 75 15.88 1.15 4.92
C TRP A 75 15.75 -0.30 5.44
N ALA A 76 15.36 -0.51 6.70
CA ALA A 76 15.28 -1.85 7.29
C ALA A 76 14.27 -2.76 6.59
N HIS A 77 13.25 -2.18 5.94
CA HIS A 77 12.20 -2.88 5.19
C HIS A 77 12.40 -2.85 3.67
N ALA A 78 13.56 -2.37 3.21
CA ALA A 78 13.84 -2.26 1.78
C ALA A 78 13.80 -3.64 1.10
N THR A 79 13.09 -3.71 -0.01
CA THR A 79 12.91 -4.95 -0.77
C THR A 79 12.76 -4.64 -2.26
N THR A 80 12.70 -5.69 -3.09
CA THR A 80 12.30 -5.57 -4.48
C THR A 80 10.78 -5.64 -4.60
N GLY A 81 10.17 -4.73 -5.36
CA GLY A 81 8.72 -4.70 -5.56
C GLY A 81 8.26 -3.65 -6.58
N PRO A 82 6.95 -3.54 -6.82
CA PRO A 82 6.39 -2.60 -7.76
C PRO A 82 6.67 -1.16 -7.34
N ALA A 83 7.02 -0.29 -8.29
CA ALA A 83 7.35 1.11 -7.99
C ALA A 83 6.20 1.87 -7.31
N CYS A 84 4.95 1.41 -7.48
CA CYS A 84 3.77 2.03 -6.87
C CYS A 84 3.72 1.87 -5.35
N THR A 85 4.39 0.86 -4.77
CA THR A 85 4.29 0.51 -3.33
C THR A 85 4.57 1.70 -2.42
N ASP A 86 5.70 2.37 -2.59
CA ASP A 86 6.08 3.51 -1.73
C ASP A 86 5.19 4.74 -1.94
N ALA A 87 4.74 4.99 -3.18
CA ALA A 87 3.86 6.12 -3.45
C ALA A 87 2.46 5.88 -2.86
N ALA A 88 1.95 4.66 -3.01
CA ALA A 88 0.64 4.26 -2.52
C ALA A 88 0.59 4.15 -0.99
N SER A 89 1.68 3.75 -0.32
CA SER A 89 1.72 3.64 1.14
C SER A 89 1.50 4.96 1.87
N LEU A 90 1.65 6.10 1.17
CA LEU A 90 1.35 7.43 1.70
C LEU A 90 -0.15 7.71 1.83
N ALA A 91 -1.00 7.08 1.00
CA ALA A 91 -2.44 7.34 1.03
C ALA A 91 -3.10 7.11 2.41
N PRO A 92 -2.91 5.97 3.09
CA PRO A 92 -3.48 5.75 4.42
C PRO A 92 -2.93 6.70 5.49
N GLN A 93 -1.78 7.34 5.26
CA GLN A 93 -1.19 8.33 6.18
C GLN A 93 -1.75 9.75 5.95
N LEU A 94 -2.06 10.08 4.70
CA LEU A 94 -2.55 11.40 4.32
C LEU A 94 -4.01 11.64 4.73
N VAL A 95 -4.84 10.60 4.79
CA VAL A 95 -6.25 10.73 5.21
C VAL A 95 -6.35 11.21 6.66
N PRO A 96 -5.71 10.57 7.66
CA PRO A 96 -5.68 11.10 9.03
C PRO A 96 -5.02 12.47 9.16
N ALA A 97 -4.10 12.83 8.25
CA ALA A 97 -3.49 14.16 8.20
C ALA A 97 -4.43 15.26 7.64
N GLY A 98 -5.67 14.91 7.27
CA GLY A 98 -6.71 15.86 6.86
C GLY A 98 -6.85 16.04 5.35
N HIS A 99 -6.16 15.23 4.53
CA HIS A 99 -6.30 15.28 3.08
C HIS A 99 -7.55 14.51 2.62
N ALA A 100 -8.27 15.05 1.63
CA ALA A 100 -9.45 14.41 1.07
C ALA A 100 -9.08 13.16 0.26
N PRO A 101 -9.75 12.00 0.46
CA PRO A 101 -9.46 10.76 -0.28
C PRO A 101 -9.49 10.93 -1.81
N ALA A 102 -10.42 11.73 -2.33
CA ALA A 102 -10.54 11.99 -3.77
C ALA A 102 -9.32 12.74 -4.33
N GLU A 103 -8.73 13.67 -3.58
CA GLU A 103 -7.53 14.41 -3.97
C GLU A 103 -6.30 13.51 -3.95
N ILE A 104 -6.18 12.66 -2.93
CA ILE A 104 -5.11 11.66 -2.83
C ILE A 104 -5.17 10.71 -4.03
N ALA A 105 -6.35 10.17 -4.34
CA ALA A 105 -6.56 9.27 -5.46
C ALA A 105 -6.25 9.93 -6.81
N ALA A 106 -6.58 11.22 -6.99
CA ALA A 106 -6.20 11.97 -8.18
C ALA A 106 -4.67 12.10 -8.31
N ARG A 107 -3.98 12.52 -7.23
CA ARG A 107 -2.52 12.66 -7.22
C ARG A 107 -1.80 11.34 -7.47
N LEU A 108 -2.30 10.25 -6.91
CA LEU A 108 -1.74 8.92 -7.15
C LEU A 108 -1.91 8.51 -8.61
N ARG A 109 -3.09 8.69 -9.23
CA ARG A 109 -3.29 8.36 -10.65
C ARG A 109 -2.31 9.10 -11.57
N ASP A 110 -2.02 10.36 -11.27
CA ASP A 110 -1.10 11.18 -12.06
C ASP A 110 0.38 10.87 -11.76
N HIS A 111 0.67 10.12 -10.70
CA HIS A 111 2.04 9.82 -10.29
C HIS A 111 2.66 8.73 -11.19
N PRO A 112 3.84 8.94 -11.79
CA PRO A 112 4.43 7.99 -12.75
C PRO A 112 4.64 6.57 -12.20
N ALA A 113 4.91 6.44 -10.90
CA ALA A 113 5.09 5.13 -10.27
C ALA A 113 3.78 4.33 -10.15
N VAL A 114 2.63 5.01 -10.18
CA VAL A 114 1.29 4.43 -9.98
C VAL A 114 0.51 4.36 -11.30
N GLY A 115 0.55 5.40 -12.13
CA GLY A 115 -0.19 5.47 -13.38
C GLY A 115 0.15 4.37 -14.39
N ASN A 116 1.32 3.72 -14.24
CA ASN A 116 1.73 2.57 -15.05
C ASN A 116 1.16 1.22 -14.57
N SER A 117 0.57 1.16 -13.37
CA SER A 117 0.07 -0.09 -12.76
C SER A 117 -1.07 0.20 -11.74
N PRO A 118 -2.24 0.69 -12.20
CA PRO A 118 -3.35 1.06 -11.31
C PRO A 118 -3.95 -0.14 -10.56
N ASP A 119 -4.02 -1.32 -11.19
CA ASP A 119 -4.56 -2.53 -10.57
C ASP A 119 -3.64 -3.03 -9.44
N THR A 120 -2.32 -3.07 -9.68
CA THR A 120 -1.31 -3.38 -8.66
C THR A 120 -1.38 -2.41 -7.49
N THR A 121 -1.60 -1.12 -7.77
CA THR A 121 -1.74 -0.09 -6.73
C THR A 121 -2.97 -0.34 -5.87
N THR A 122 -4.10 -0.71 -6.49
CA THR A 122 -5.36 -0.96 -5.80
C THR A 122 -5.29 -2.22 -4.96
N ALA A 123 -4.71 -3.30 -5.49
CA ALA A 123 -4.44 -4.54 -4.74
C ALA A 123 -3.52 -4.28 -3.54
N PHE A 124 -2.43 -3.54 -3.72
CA PHE A 124 -1.54 -3.16 -2.64
C PHE A 124 -2.25 -2.35 -1.55
N LEU A 125 -3.07 -1.37 -1.91
CA LEU A 125 -3.82 -0.57 -0.92
C LEU A 125 -4.86 -1.41 -0.18
N ALA A 126 -5.55 -2.32 -0.86
CA ALA A 126 -6.52 -3.24 -0.25
C ALA A 126 -5.85 -4.11 0.82
N ALA A 127 -4.68 -4.67 0.48
CA ALA A 127 -3.82 -5.46 1.36
C ALA A 127 -3.23 -4.67 2.53
N LEU A 128 -2.59 -3.53 2.25
CA LEU A 128 -1.95 -2.67 3.28
C LEU A 128 -2.93 -2.21 4.35
N THR A 129 -4.16 -1.89 3.96
CA THR A 129 -5.18 -1.36 4.88
C THR A 129 -6.13 -2.44 5.41
N GLY A 130 -5.86 -3.71 5.10
CA GLY A 130 -6.46 -4.87 5.76
C GLY A 130 -5.68 -5.32 7.00
N HIS A 131 -4.36 -5.07 7.04
CA HIS A 131 -3.48 -5.37 8.17
C HIS A 131 -3.58 -4.33 9.29
#